data_AF-A0A0R2DD88-F1
#
_entry.id   AF-A0A0R2DD88-F1
#
_cell.length_a   1.000
_cell.length_b   1.000
_cell.length_c   1.000
_cell.angle_alpha   90.00
_cell.angle_beta   90.00
_cell.angle_gamma   90.00
#
_symmetry.space_group_name_H-M   'P 1'
#
loop_
_entity.id
_entity.type
_entity.pdbx_description
1 polymer ?
#
loop_
_entity_poly.entity_id
_entity_poly.type
_entity_poly.pdbx_seq_one_letter_code
_entity_poly.pdbx_strand_id
1 'polypeptide(L)' 'MKWLARNIVVVVWAFIFGEVLGFITSTLSQMNYNWVTVGVVSAVGGFIAINGFELLGDKSQQQAQPVATDK' A
#
# COMPACT_ATOMS: atom_id res chain seq x y z
N MET A 1 10.53 10.43 10.43
CA MET A 1 10.67 10.66 8.97
C MET A 1 10.21 9.45 8.14
N LYS A 2 10.78 8.25 8.33
CA LYS A 2 10.52 7.08 7.46
C LYS A 2 9.07 6.58 7.45
N TRP A 3 8.39 6.59 8.60
CA TRP A 3 7.00 6.15 8.72
C TRP A 3 6.02 7.05 7.94
N LEU A 4 6.15 8.37 8.10
CA LEU A 4 5.29 9.34 7.40
C LEU A 4 5.53 9.29 5.88
N ALA A 5 6.79 9.26 5.46
CA ALA A 5 7.15 9.15 4.05
C ALA A 5 6.59 7.87 3.40
N ARG A 6 6.68 6.72 4.09
CA ARG A 6 6.11 5.45 3.61
C ARG A 6 4.60 5.54 3.40
N ASN A 7 3.86 6.05 4.38
CA ASN A 7 2.40 6.18 4.28
C ASN A 7 1.98 7.10 3.14
N ILE A 8 2.65 8.26 2.98
CA ILE A 8 2.35 9.20 1.88
C ILE A 8 2.59 8.53 0.52
N VAL A 9 3.74 7.88 0.34
CA VAL A 9 4.07 7.20 -0.92
C VAL A 9 3.03 6.12 -1.22
N VAL A 10 2.67 5.30 -0.24
CA VAL A 10 1.67 4.23 -0.43
C VAL A 10 0.30 4.81 -0.78
N VAL A 11 -0.17 5.85 -0.10
CA VAL A 11 -1.48 6.45 -0.39
C VAL A 11 -1.52 7.06 -1.80
N VAL A 12 -0.46 7.75 -2.22
CA VAL A 12 -0.38 8.33 -3.57
C VAL A 12 -0.40 7.23 -4.64
N TRP A 13 0.40 6.18 -4.47
CA TRP A 13 0.43 5.08 -5.44
C TRP A 13 -0.87 4.26 -5.42
N ALA A 14 -1.47 4.02 -4.25
CA ALA A 14 -2.73 3.31 -4.13
C ALA A 14 -3.87 4.04 -4.84
N PHE A 15 -3.93 5.37 -4.74
CA PHE A 15 -4.89 6.19 -5.48
C PHE A 15 -4.71 6.04 -7.00
N ILE A 16 -3.48 6.22 -7.50
CA ILE A 16 -3.18 6.16 -8.94
C ILE A 16 -3.49 4.77 -9.51
N PHE A 17 -3.01 3.70 -8.87
CA PHE A 17 -3.28 2.35 -9.34
C PHE A 17 -4.75 1.94 -9.17
N GLY A 18 -5.42 2.43 -8.12
CA GLY A 18 -6.85 2.23 -7.92
C GLY A 18 -7.68 2.78 -9.07
N GLU A 19 -7.37 3.98 -9.54
CA GLU A 19 -8.03 4.59 -10.72
C GLU A 19 -7.79 3.77 -12.00
N VAL A 20 -6.56 3.31 -12.22
CA VAL A 20 -6.24 2.48 -13.40
C VAL A 20 -7.03 1.17 -13.38
N LEU A 21 -7.05 0.47 -12.24
CA LEU A 21 -7.82 -0.77 -12.08
C LEU A 21 -9.33 -0.53 -12.16
N GLY A 22 -9.80 0.56 -11.58
CA GLY A 22 -11.20 0.97 -11.64
C GLY A 22 -11.69 1.21 -13.07
N PHE A 23 -10.90 1.93 -13.86
CA PHE A 23 -11.23 2.18 -15.27
C PHE A 23 -11.23 0.90 -16.12
N ILE A 24 -10.26 0.02 -15.89
CA ILE A 24 -10.22 -1.29 -16.57
C ILE A 24 -11.48 -2.08 -16.20
N THR A 25 -11.76 -2.23 -14.90
CA THR A 25 -12.92 -3.01 -14.43
C THR A 25 -14.26 -2.43 -14.87
N SER A 26 -14.43 -1.10 -14.90
CA SER A 26 -15.66 -0.48 -15.43
C SER A 26 -15.86 -0.77 -16.91
N THR A 27 -14.78 -0.81 -17.69
CA THR A 27 -14.82 -1.16 -19.11
C THR A 27 -15.21 -2.62 -19.31
N LEU A 28 -14.75 -3.52 -18.45
CA LEU A 28 -15.09 -4.94 -18.50
C LEU A 28 -16.51 -5.25 -18.01
N SER A 29 -16.99 -4.54 -17.00
CA SER A 29 -18.30 -4.79 -16.37
C SER A 29 -19.42 -3.91 -16.90
N GLN A 30 -19.13 -2.99 -17.84
CA GLN A 30 -20.09 -2.02 -18.38
C GLN A 30 -20.85 -1.23 -17.29
N MET A 31 -20.20 -1.04 -16.13
CA MET A 31 -20.79 -0.38 -14.96
C MET A 31 -20.42 1.10 -14.95
N ASN A 32 -21.30 1.93 -14.37
CA ASN A 32 -21.05 3.36 -14.26
C ASN A 32 -19.84 3.64 -13.35
N TYR A 33 -18.80 4.23 -13.92
CA TYR A 33 -17.52 4.46 -13.24
C TYR A 33 -17.56 5.77 -12.45
N ASN A 34 -17.24 5.69 -11.14
CA ASN A 34 -17.06 6.88 -10.30
C ASN A 34 -15.63 6.94 -9.76
N TRP A 35 -14.82 7.79 -10.40
CA TRP A 35 -13.42 8.04 -10.06
C TRP A 35 -13.23 8.60 -8.64
N VAL A 36 -14.18 9.36 -8.09
CA VAL A 36 -14.04 9.87 -6.72
C VAL A 36 -14.10 8.71 -5.73
N THR A 37 -15.08 7.83 -5.90
CA THR A 37 -15.29 6.69 -4.99
C THR A 37 -14.13 5.71 -5.09
N VAL A 38 -13.70 5.36 -6.31
CA VAL A 38 -12.62 4.38 -6.51
C VAL A 38 -11.29 4.89 -5.96
N GLY A 39 -10.92 6.13 -6.27
CA GLY A 39 -9.69 6.74 -5.76
C GLY A 39 -9.66 6.83 -4.23
N VAL A 40 -10.77 7.24 -3.60
CA VAL A 40 -10.82 7.33 -2.13
C VAL A 40 -10.77 5.94 -1.48
N VAL A 41 -11.54 4.97 -1.99
CA VAL A 41 -11.55 3.60 -1.43
C VAL A 41 -10.19 2.93 -1.56
N SER A 42 -9.52 3.09 -2.70
CA SER A 42 -8.17 2.54 -2.93
C SER A 42 -7.11 3.22 -2.07
N ALA A 43 -7.16 4.54 -1.89
CA ALA A 43 -6.27 5.28 -0.99
C ALA A 43 -6.42 4.83 0.48
N VAL A 44 -7.65 4.71 0.97
CA VAL A 44 -7.95 4.22 2.32
C VAL A 44 -7.53 2.76 2.48
N GLY A 45 -7.81 1.91 1.48
CA GLY A 45 -7.39 0.52 1.46
C GLY A 45 -5.88 0.36 1.53
N GLY A 46 -5.13 1.14 0.76
CA GLY A 46 -3.66 1.17 0.80
C GLY A 46 -3.10 1.61 2.16
N PHE A 47 -3.71 2.62 2.78
CA PHE A 47 -3.36 3.07 4.12
C PHE A 47 -3.61 1.98 5.18
N ILE A 48 -4.77 1.33 5.15
CA ILE A 48 -5.09 0.24 6.08
C ILE A 48 -4.14 -0.92 5.88
N ALA A 49 -3.86 -1.30 4.63
CA ALA A 49 -2.98 -2.42 4.31
C ALA A 49 -1.57 -2.20 4.87
N ILE A 50 -0.94 -1.05 4.64
CA ILE A 50 0.44 -0.83 5.09
C ILE A 50 0.56 -0.76 6.62
N ASN A 51 -0.43 -0.18 7.31
CA ASN A 51 -0.45 -0.18 8.78
C ASN A 51 -0.82 -1.55 9.35
N GLY A 52 -1.69 -2.30 8.66
CA GLY A 52 -2.07 -3.67 9.00
C GLY A 52 -0.92 -4.67 8.85
N PHE A 53 -0.12 -4.58 7.78
CA PHE A 53 1.08 -5.40 7.62
C PHE A 53 2.13 -5.14 8.70
N GLU A 54 2.24 -3.90 9.18
CA GLU A 54 3.15 -3.56 10.28
C GLU A 54 2.66 -4.13 11.63
N LEU A 55 1.35 -4.30 11.79
CA LEU A 55 0.74 -4.96 12.97
C LEU A 55 0.80 -6.50 12.89
N LEU A 56 0.67 -7.08 11.69
CA LEU A 56 0.79 -8.54 11.48
C LEU A 56 2.24 -9.03 11.39
N GLY A 57 3.18 -8.16 11.05
CA GLY A 57 4.59 -8.50 10.92
C GLY A 57 5.22 -8.77 12.29
N ASP A 58 5.35 -10.04 12.66
CA ASP A 58 6.22 -10.45 13.76
C ASP A 58 7.61 -9.83 13.60
N LYS A 59 8.15 -9.26 14.69
CA LYS A 59 9.49 -8.63 14.76
C LYS A 59 10.67 -9.61 14.55
N SER A 60 10.42 -10.80 14.01
CA SER A 60 11.38 -11.90 13.89
C SER A 60 12.40 -11.72 12.76
N GLN A 61 12.21 -10.78 11.82
CA GLN A 61 13.12 -10.58 10.67
C GLN A 61 14.26 -9.56 10.90
N GLN A 62 14.38 -8.97 12.10
CA GLN A 62 15.37 -7.89 12.35
C GLN A 62 16.60 -8.29 13.19
N GLN A 63 16.72 -9.57 13.58
CA GLN A 63 17.84 -10.06 14.41
C GLN A 63 18.46 -11.34 13.82
N ALA A 64 19.13 -11.22 12.67
CA ALA A 64 20.04 -12.27 12.20
C ALA A 64 21.23 -11.67 11.42
N GLN A 65 21.89 -10.68 12.00
CA GLN A 65 23.31 -10.42 11.69
C GLN A 65 24.07 -10.11 12.97
N PRO A 66 24.67 -11.13 13.60
CA PRO A 66 25.93 -10.93 14.28
C PRO A 66 26.91 -12.03 13.86
N VAL A 67 27.90 -11.70 13.04
CA VAL A 67 29.28 -12.13 13.29
C VAL A 67 30.19 -11.06 12.69
N ALA A 68 30.69 -10.18 13.54
CA ALA A 68 31.98 -9.56 13.29
C ALA A 68 33.01 -10.69 13.22
N THR A 69 33.52 -10.99 12.03
CA THR A 69 34.77 -11.74 11.92
C THR A 69 35.87 -10.70 11.93
N ASP A 70 36.37 -10.48 13.14
CA ASP A 70 37.68 -9.92 13.46
C ASP A 70 38.75 -10.57 12.56
N LYS A 71 39.41 -9.77 11.71
CA LYS A 71 40.77 -9.95 11.17
C LYS A 71 41.36 -8.60 10.78
#